data_AF-A0A7X6XCW2-F1
#
_entry.id   AF-A0A7X6XCW2-F1
#
_cell.length_a   1.000
_cell.length_b   1.000
_cell.length_c   1.000
_cell.angle_alpha   90.00
_cell.angle_beta   90.00
_cell.angle_gamma   90.00
#
_symmetry.space_group_name_H-M   'P 1'
#
loop_
_entity.id
_entity.type
_entity.pdbx_description
1 polymer ?
#
loop_
_entity_poly.entity_id
_entity_poly.type
_entity_poly.pdbx_seq_one_letter_code
_entity_poly.pdbx_strand_id
1 'polypeptide(L)' 'MNDDIKTTLSVIPHQPGCYQFFDESGKIIYIGKAKDLKKRVSSYFNKVH' A
#
# COMPACT_ATOMS: atom_id res chain seq x y z
N MET A 1 -10.20 -7.53 7.19
CA MET A 1 -9.16 -7.44 6.15
C MET A 1 -9.47 -8.49 5.10
N ASN A 2 -9.78 -8.09 3.88
CA ASN A 2 -9.94 -9.00 2.74
C ASN A 2 -8.64 -9.77 2.48
N ASP A 3 -8.74 -11.03 2.06
CA ASP A 3 -7.58 -11.91 1.78
C ASP A 3 -6.68 -11.34 0.67
N ASP A 4 -7.27 -10.65 -0.31
CA ASP A 4 -6.53 -10.00 -1.41
C ASP A 4 -5.57 -8.91 -0.91
N ILE A 5 -6.00 -8.14 0.09
CA ILE A 5 -5.18 -7.07 0.68
C ILE A 5 -4.00 -7.69 1.44
N LYS A 6 -4.22 -8.78 2.19
CA LYS A 6 -3.14 -9.47 2.89
C LYS A 6 -2.09 -10.03 1.93
N THR A 7 -2.54 -10.64 0.84
CA THR A 7 -1.66 -11.18 -0.20
C THR A 7 -0.87 -10.06 -0.89
N THR A 8 -1.51 -8.94 -1.19
CA THR A 8 -0.82 -7.78 -1.78
C THR A 8 0.22 -7.20 -0.82
N LEU A 9 -0.11 -7.05 0.47
CA LEU A 9 0.84 -6.53 1.47
C LEU A 9 2.02 -7.46 1.74
N SER A 10 1.88 -8.77 1.52
CA SER A 10 2.95 -9.74 1.77
C SER A 10 4.10 -9.63 0.76
N VAL A 11 3.78 -9.26 -0.49
CA VAL A 11 4.74 -9.14 -1.60
C VAL A 11 5.46 -7.79 -1.66
N ILE A 12 5.02 -6.79 -0.89
CA ILE A 12 5.68 -5.47 -0.88
C ILE A 12 7.05 -5.56 -0.19
N PRO A 13 8.14 -5.07 -0.82
CA PRO A 13 9.49 -5.15 -0.27
C PRO A 13 9.76 -4.12 0.83
N HIS A 14 10.71 -4.44 1.70
CA HIS A 14 11.30 -3.49 2.67
C HIS A 14 12.40 -2.65 2.00
N GLN A 15 12.01 -1.79 1.08
CA GLN A 15 12.93 -0.94 0.33
C GLN A 15 12.37 0.47 0.11
N PRO A 16 13.23 1.46 -0.17
CA PRO A 16 12.77 2.77 -0.61
C PRO A 16 12.09 2.70 -1.97
N GLY A 17 11.09 3.55 -2.19
CA GLY A 17 10.43 3.65 -3.48
C GLY A 17 9.17 4.51 -3.46
N CYS A 18 8.42 4.44 -4.55
CA CYS A 18 7.15 5.11 -4.73
C CYS A 18 6.01 4.09 -4.81
N TYR A 19 4.81 4.47 -4.35
CA TYR A 19 3.58 3.67 -4.45
C TYR A 19 2.45 4.54 -4.97
N GLN A 20 1.46 3.89 -5.58
CA GLN A 20 0.30 4.52 -6.19
C GLN A 20 -0.97 3.85 -5.65
N PHE A 21 -1.98 4.64 -5.33
CA PHE A 21 -3.33 4.14 -5.12
C PHE A 21 -4.20 4.53 -6.29
N PHE A 22 -5.05 3.58 -6.68
CA PHE A 22 -6.00 3.71 -7.78
C PHE A 22 -7.42 3.65 -7.22
N ASP A 23 -8.34 4.35 -7.86
CA ASP A 23 -9.78 4.12 -7.64
C ASP A 23 -10.26 2.85 -8.37
N GLU A 24 -11.54 2.55 -8.23
CA GLU A 24 -12.20 1.42 -8.88
C GLU A 24 -12.19 1.47 -10.42
N SER A 25 -12.02 2.66 -11.00
CA SER A 25 -11.90 2.87 -12.45
C SER A 25 -10.45 2.77 -12.95
N GLY A 26 -9.50 2.49 -12.05
CA GLY A 26 -8.07 2.42 -12.38
C GLY A 26 -7.39 3.79 -12.52
N LYS A 27 -8.02 4.87 -12.08
CA LYS A 27 -7.41 6.21 -12.08
C LYS A 27 -6.56 6.40 -10.83
N ILE A 28 -5.38 6.98 -10.99
CA ILE A 28 -4.50 7.32 -9.87
C ILE A 28 -5.17 8.39 -9.00
N ILE A 29 -5.36 8.09 -7.72
CA ILE A 29 -5.90 9.01 -6.71
C ILE A 29 -4.85 9.51 -5.73
N TYR A 30 -3.74 8.79 -5.59
CA TYR A 30 -2.67 9.16 -4.67
C TYR A 30 -1.33 8.57 -5.10
N ILE A 31 -0.27 9.36 -4.97
CA ILE A 31 1.12 8.91 -5.14
C ILE A 31 1.89 9.27 -3.88
N GLY A 32 2.61 8.30 -3.31
CA GLY A 32 3.47 8.51 -2.16
C GLY A 32 4.87 7.96 -2.39
N LYS A 33 5.84 8.49 -1.64
CA LYS A 33 7.20 7.93 -1.54
C LYS A 33 7.48 7.48 -0.11
N ALA A 34 8.31 6.46 0.05
CA ALA A 34 8.69 5.93 1.35
C ALA A 34 10.15 5.48 1.36
N LYS A 35 10.77 5.50 2.55
CA LYS A 35 12.05 4.83 2.81
C LYS A 35 11.89 3.31 2.96
N ASP A 36 10.70 2.87 3.37
CA ASP A 36 10.30 1.47 3.49
C ASP A 36 8.86 1.37 3.00
N LEU A 37 8.69 0.81 1.79
CA LEU A 37 7.39 0.66 1.14
C LEU A 37 6.44 -0.21 1.97
N LYS A 38 6.91 -1.35 2.48
CA LYS A 38 6.05 -2.27 3.23
C LYS A 38 5.48 -1.61 4.47
N LYS A 39 6.32 -0.99 5.30
CA LYS A 39 5.86 -0.28 6.51
C LYS A 39 4.88 0.83 6.17
N ARG A 40 5.17 1.62 5.13
CA ARG A 40 4.32 2.76 4.75
C ARG A 40 2.97 2.30 4.23
N VAL A 41 2.94 1.37 3.28
CA VAL A 41 1.69 0.91 2.66
C VAL A 41 0.84 0.14 3.69
N SER A 42 1.43 -0.74 4.50
CA SER A 42 0.70 -1.45 5.55
C SER A 42 0.04 -0.52 6.57
N SER A 43 0.61 0.67 6.85
CA SER A 43 0.03 1.62 7.81
C SER A 43 -1.37 2.14 7.43
N TYR A 44 -1.71 2.16 6.14
CA TYR A 44 -3.04 2.56 5.67
C TYR A 44 -4.12 1.52 5.96
N PHE A 45 -3.74 0.24 6.09
CA PHE A 45 -4.67 -0.87 6.29
C PHE A 45 -4.67 -1.42 7.72
N ASN A 46 -3.68 -1.03 8.54
CA ASN A 46 -3.53 -1.45 9.93
C ASN A 46 -4.22 -0.53 10.95
N LYS A 47 -4.91 0.54 10.53
CA LYS A 47 -5.67 1.39 11.46
C LYS A 47 -7.03 0.75 11.76
N VAL A 48 -7.12 0.11 12.92
CA VAL A 48 -8.37 -0.02 13.68
C VAL A 48 -8.49 1.26 14.49
N HIS A 49 -9.55 2.04 14.27
CA HIS A 49 -10.00 3.06 15.20
C HIS A 49 -11.40 2.66 15.66
#